data_AF-A0A960TP04-F1
#
_entry.id   AF-A0A960TP04-F1
#
_cell.length_a   1.000
_cell.length_b   1.000
_cell.length_c   1.000
_cell.angle_alpha   90.00
_cell.angle_beta   90.00
_cell.angle_gamma   90.00
#
_symmetry.space_group_name_H-M   'P 1'
#
loop_
_entity.id
_entity.type
_entity.pdbx_description
1 polymer ?
#
loop_
_entity_poly.entity_id
_entity_poly.type
_entity_poly.pdbx_seq_one_letter_code
_entity_poly.pdbx_strand_id
1 'polypeptide(L)'
;MLSKLILLILASLSLSADPWGKDADLAGCSVKKPPEGSLGPLQTVSRHLIKFHQNNISKTDGPRSHYYPSSSQYTLLAIEKYG
;
A
#
# COMPACT_ATOMS: atom_id res chain seq x y z
N MET A 1 41.33 15.49 11.72
CA MET A 1 40.63 14.59 10.76
C MET A 1 39.59 13.71 11.44
N LEU A 2 39.85 13.20 12.65
CA LEU A 2 38.91 12.38 13.43
C LEU A 2 37.54 13.04 13.67
N SER A 3 37.50 14.32 14.05
CA SER A 3 36.23 15.02 14.31
C SER A 3 35.35 15.15 13.06
N LYS A 4 35.96 15.33 11.88
CA LYS A 4 35.24 15.39 10.60
C LYS A 4 34.65 14.03 10.23
N LEU A 5 35.36 12.94 10.53
CA LEU A 5 34.90 11.57 10.31
C LEU A 5 33.72 11.24 11.24
N ILE A 6 33.81 11.63 12.51
CA ILE A 6 32.73 11.48 13.49
C ILE A 6 31.47 12.23 13.02
N LEU A 7 31.62 13.46 12.53
CA LEU A 7 30.49 14.26 12.03
C LEU A 7 29.81 13.64 10.80
N LEU A 8 30.60 13.04 9.89
CA LEU A 8 30.09 12.29 8.73
C LEU A 8 29.33 11.02 9.15
N ILE A 9 29.84 10.28 10.12
CA ILE A 9 29.18 9.08 10.66
C ILE A 9 27.85 9.46 11.32
N LEU A 10 27.85 10.47 12.20
CA LEU A 10 26.64 10.99 12.85
C LEU A 10 25.60 11.48 11.83
N ALA A 11 26.02 12.17 10.77
CA ALA A 11 25.12 12.62 9.71
C ALA A 11 24.48 11.44 8.94
N SER A 12 25.24 10.36 8.69
CA SER A 12 24.72 9.17 8.00
C SER A 12 23.70 8.38 8.85
N LEU A 13 23.86 8.37 10.18
CA LEU A 13 22.90 7.78 11.11
C LEU A 13 21.57 8.54 11.13
N SER A 14 21.59 9.87 10.97
CA SER A 14 20.38 10.69 10.85
C SER A 14 19.63 10.53 9.53
N LEU A 15 20.27 9.96 8.50
CA LEU A 15 19.64 9.68 7.19
C LEU A 15 18.94 8.32 7.14
N SER A 16 19.03 7.50 8.18
CA SER A 16 18.39 6.18 8.26
C SER A 16 16.89 6.26 8.58
N ALA A 17 16.18 7.25 8.04
CA ALA A 17 14.74 7.31 8.11
C ALA A 17 14.12 6.33 7.11
N ASP A 18 12.98 5.72 7.49
CA ASP A 18 12.20 4.92 6.55
C ASP A 18 11.83 5.79 5.32
N PRO A 19 12.15 5.36 4.09
CA PRO A 19 11.91 6.17 2.89
C PRO A 19 10.43 6.45 2.62
N TRP A 20 9.53 5.74 3.31
CA TRP A 20 8.09 5.83 3.17
C TRP A 20 7.42 6.69 4.25
N GLY A 21 8.20 7.15 5.23
CA GLY A 21 7.74 8.06 6.28
C GLY A 21 6.75 7.42 7.27
N LYS A 22 6.12 8.28 8.08
CA LYS A 22 5.25 7.89 9.20
C LYS A 22 4.03 7.07 8.80
N ASP A 23 3.55 7.27 7.57
CA ASP A 23 2.34 6.61 7.12
C ASP A 23 2.55 5.07 7.03
N ALA A 24 3.80 4.58 6.90
CA ALA A 24 4.13 3.15 6.92
C ALA A 24 3.63 2.42 8.19
N ASP A 25 3.47 3.15 9.29
CA ASP A 25 2.93 2.64 10.56
C ASP A 25 1.46 2.16 10.43
N LEU A 26 0.74 2.59 9.38
CA LEU A 26 -0.65 2.21 9.11
C LEU A 26 -0.78 0.87 8.37
N ALA A 27 0.33 0.26 7.96
CA ALA A 27 0.34 -1.06 7.33
C ALA A 27 0.03 -2.15 8.37
N GLY A 28 -1.21 -2.64 8.39
CA GLY A 28 -1.59 -3.76 9.29
C GLY A 28 -3.07 -3.90 9.61
N CYS A 29 -3.91 -2.91 9.31
CA CYS A 29 -5.35 -3.06 9.49
C CYS A 29 -5.94 -4.02 8.44
N SER A 30 -7.02 -4.73 8.79
CA SER A 30 -7.75 -5.65 7.90
C SER A 30 -9.17 -5.14 7.64
N VAL A 31 -9.64 -5.23 6.39
CA VAL A 31 -10.93 -4.74 5.87
C VAL A 31 -11.77 -5.98 5.78
N LYS A 32 -12.95 -5.89 6.36
CA LYS A 32 -13.98 -6.89 6.23
C LYS A 32 -14.36 -7.02 4.76
N LYS A 33 -14.18 -8.21 4.18
CA LYS A 33 -14.69 -8.51 2.84
C LYS A 33 -16.20 -8.28 2.83
N PRO A 34 -16.75 -7.58 1.83
CA PRO A 34 -18.19 -7.48 1.67
C PRO A 34 -18.76 -8.86 1.26
N PRO A 35 -20.07 -9.07 1.46
CA PRO A 35 -20.74 -10.31 1.09
C PRO A 35 -20.60 -10.59 -0.40
N GLU A 36 -20.37 -11.86 -0.77
CA GLU A 36 -20.24 -12.26 -2.17
C GLU A 36 -21.62 -12.28 -2.84
N GLY A 37 -21.90 -11.29 -3.70
CA GLY A 37 -23.01 -11.30 -4.64
C GLY A 37 -22.62 -11.90 -6.00
N SER A 38 -23.60 -12.26 -6.84
CA SER A 38 -23.34 -12.71 -8.21
C SER A 38 -22.81 -11.54 -9.05
N LEU A 39 -21.54 -11.60 -9.44
CA LEU A 39 -20.90 -10.54 -10.22
C LEU A 39 -21.26 -10.67 -11.70
N GLY A 40 -21.57 -9.56 -12.35
CA GLY A 40 -21.68 -9.52 -13.81
C GLY A 40 -20.32 -9.78 -14.50
N PRO A 41 -20.30 -10.08 -15.81
CA PRO A 41 -19.05 -10.32 -16.55
C PRO A 41 -18.06 -9.16 -16.47
N LEU A 42 -18.53 -7.92 -16.67
CA LEU A 42 -17.69 -6.71 -16.58
C LEU A 42 -17.18 -6.46 -15.16
N GLN A 43 -18.02 -6.71 -14.17
CA GLN A 43 -17.69 -6.60 -12.76
C GLN A 43 -16.60 -7.61 -12.36
N THR A 44 -16.68 -8.82 -12.91
CA THR A 44 -15.70 -9.89 -12.72
C THR A 44 -14.33 -9.50 -13.30
N VAL A 45 -14.29 -8.98 -14.53
CA VAL A 45 -13.05 -8.49 -15.16
C VAL A 45 -12.46 -7.33 -14.36
N SER A 46 -13.30 -6.36 -13.98
CA SER A 46 -12.86 -5.19 -13.20
C SER A 46 -12.29 -5.60 -11.85
N ARG A 47 -12.96 -6.50 -11.13
CA ARG A 47 -12.47 -7.08 -9.87
C ARG A 47 -11.11 -7.77 -10.06
N HIS A 48 -10.94 -8.51 -11.15
CA HIS A 48 -9.69 -9.20 -11.43
C HIS A 48 -8.54 -8.22 -11.70
N LEU A 49 -8.77 -7.17 -12.49
CA LEU A 49 -7.78 -6.12 -12.77
C LEU A 49 -7.34 -5.39 -11.49
N ILE A 50 -8.29 -5.02 -10.62
CA ILE A 50 -7.97 -4.36 -9.35
C ILE A 50 -7.17 -5.29 -8.43
N LYS A 51 -7.55 -6.58 -8.33
CA LYS A 51 -6.78 -7.57 -7.57
C LYS A 51 -5.39 -7.78 -8.16
N PHE A 52 -5.25 -7.79 -9.48
CA PHE A 52 -3.96 -7.89 -10.14
C PHE A 52 -3.06 -6.70 -9.76
N HIS A 53 -3.59 -5.48 -9.82
CA HIS A 53 -2.89 -4.27 -9.41
C HIS A 53 -2.43 -4.36 -7.94
N GLN A 54 -3.33 -4.70 -7.01
CA GLN A 54 -3.02 -4.85 -5.59
C GLN A 54 -1.94 -5.90 -5.32
N ASN A 55 -2.01 -7.05 -6.00
CA ASN A 55 -1.14 -8.19 -5.72
C ASN A 55 0.24 -8.12 -6.39
N ASN A 56 0.36 -7.38 -7.50
CA ASN A 56 1.57 -7.35 -8.32
C ASN A 56 2.22 -5.96 -8.41
N ILE A 57 1.43 -4.89 -8.55
CA ILE A 57 1.95 -3.53 -8.77
C ILE A 57 2.14 -2.82 -7.43
N SER A 58 1.11 -2.81 -6.58
CA SER A 58 1.15 -2.07 -5.30
C SER A 58 2.22 -2.60 -4.34
N LYS A 59 2.70 -3.83 -4.50
CA LYS A 59 3.81 -4.41 -3.71
C LYS A 59 5.15 -3.76 -4.03
N THR A 60 5.33 -3.32 -5.27
CA THR A 60 6.59 -2.71 -5.73
C THR A 60 6.68 -1.24 -5.32
N ASP A 61 5.54 -0.57 -5.11
CA ASP A 61 5.45 0.85 -4.69
C ASP A 61 5.64 1.09 -3.19
N GLY A 62 6.02 0.07 -2.42
CA GLY A 62 6.26 0.18 -0.98
C GLY A 62 4.99 0.41 -0.14
N PRO A 63 5.15 0.68 1.17
CA PRO A 63 4.05 0.83 2.12
C PRO A 63 3.11 1.99 1.78
N ARG A 64 3.52 2.97 0.94
CA ARG A 64 2.65 4.06 0.47
C ARG A 64 1.40 3.57 -0.27
N SER A 65 1.56 2.48 -1.01
CA SER A 65 0.46 1.84 -1.75
C SER A 65 -0.22 0.73 -0.95
N HIS A 66 0.33 0.38 0.22
CA HIS A 66 -0.22 -0.58 1.18
C HIS A 66 -0.93 0.09 2.38
N TYR A 67 -1.09 1.42 2.38
CA TYR A 67 -1.90 2.09 3.40
C TYR A 67 -3.29 1.50 3.46
N TYR A 68 -3.76 1.34 4.69
CA TYR A 68 -4.98 0.63 4.94
C TYR A 68 -6.10 1.55 5.43
N PRO A 69 -7.28 1.53 4.78
CA PRO A 69 -7.59 0.94 3.48
C PRO A 69 -6.97 1.72 2.30
N SER A 70 -6.50 1.01 1.27
CA SER A 70 -5.91 1.65 0.09
C SER A 70 -6.99 2.16 -0.86
N SER A 71 -6.64 3.10 -1.75
CA SER A 71 -7.55 3.57 -2.81
C SER A 71 -8.08 2.42 -3.67
N SER A 72 -7.23 1.47 -4.05
CA SER A 72 -7.62 0.28 -4.80
C SER A 72 -8.55 -0.64 -3.99
N GLN A 73 -8.42 -0.68 -2.67
CA GLN A 73 -9.34 -1.40 -1.79
C GLN A 73 -10.72 -0.75 -1.81
N TYR A 74 -10.80 0.59 -1.77
CA TYR A 74 -12.05 1.30 -1.95
C TYR A 74 -12.67 1.04 -3.32
N THR A 75 -11.87 0.99 -4.38
CA THR A 75 -12.35 0.63 -5.72
C THR A 75 -12.93 -0.78 -5.74
N LEU A 76 -12.25 -1.75 -5.12
CA LEU A 76 -12.73 -3.14 -5.03
C LEU A 76 -14.06 -3.22 -4.28
N LEU A 77 -14.18 -2.52 -3.15
CA LEU A 77 -15.43 -2.43 -2.38
C LEU A 77 -16.55 -1.77 -3.18
N ALA A 78 -16.25 -0.73 -3.95
CA ALA A 78 -17.22 -0.05 -4.80
C ALA A 78 -17.72 -0.95 -5.93
N ILE A 79 -16.82 -1.69 -6.57
CA ILE A 79 -17.17 -2.71 -7.58
C ILE A 79 -18.07 -3.76 -6.93
N GLU A 80 -17.71 -4.32 -5.77
CA GLU A 80 -18.49 -5.38 -5.11
C GLU A 80 -19.86 -4.90 -4.62
N LYS A 81 -20.02 -3.61 -4.31
CA LYS A 81 -21.27 -3.05 -3.76
C LYS A 81 -22.18 -2.41 -4.80
N TYR A 82 -21.64 -1.81 -5.86
CA TYR A 82 -22.38 -0.95 -6.79
C TYR A 82 -22.17 -1.29 -8.28
N GLY A 83 -21.20 -2.16 -8.60
CA GLY A 83 -20.85 -2.51 -9.98
C GLY A 83 -21.73 -3.57 -10.62
#